data_AF-A0A6A6JZH4-F1
#
_entry.id   AF-A0A6A6JZH4-F1
#
_cell.length_a   1.000
_cell.length_b   1.000
_cell.length_c   1.000
_cell.angle_alpha   90.00
_cell.angle_beta   90.00
_cell.angle_gamma   90.00
#
_symmetry.space_group_name_H-M   'P 1'
#
loop_
_entity.id
_entity.type
_entity.pdbx_description
1 polymer ?
#
loop_
_entity_poly.entity_id
_entity_poly.type
_entity_poly.pdbx_seq_one_letter_code
_entity_poly.pdbx_strand_id
1 'polypeptide(L)'
;MDLLSEEGVASSIGKGADDCEYDYRLALRDALENAGKFLYCSNLPQKWKHQPVGSCPGSVMYEAQGLLMSCHLLRDREFISFILPAMKKFLSIRGKAADIDNIYAHLTEVRPNMLLEKSDEVSSLAHIMLRYALEKEIINDDLKVSELPDAWAQGMKYYFDSVPSDDKEGFMQDDYWVSGIFGYVPCRVVASIAASQIFSAIKNSKVDVCSGVGNGDFSGVVGWLNKHVYSRWKIQQYHFAKEDYWEESRCGFIQELPHRQVSQHVGCPEFIDGIRLISNYGESG
;
A
#
# COMPACT_ATOMS: atom_id res chain seq x y z
N MET A 1 -19.09 1.99 -11.87
CA MET A 1 -18.57 3.37 -11.95
C MET A 1 -19.18 4.17 -10.80
N ASP A 2 -19.04 3.66 -9.57
CA ASP A 2 -19.66 4.24 -8.35
C ASP A 2 -18.73 4.12 -7.11
N LEU A 3 -17.45 3.75 -7.30
CA LEU A 3 -16.44 3.71 -6.23
C LEU A 3 -15.95 5.11 -5.80
N LEU A 4 -16.57 6.17 -6.32
CA LEU A 4 -16.22 7.57 -6.07
C LEU A 4 -17.40 8.39 -5.53
N SER A 5 -18.50 7.75 -5.11
CA SER A 5 -19.58 8.47 -4.43
C SER A 5 -19.12 8.84 -3.01
N GLU A 6 -19.47 10.05 -2.56
CA GLU A 6 -19.16 10.56 -1.21
C GLU A 6 -19.68 9.63 -0.10
N GLU A 7 -20.67 8.78 -0.40
CA GLU A 7 -21.23 7.79 0.51
C GLU A 7 -20.29 6.61 0.81
N GLY A 8 -19.41 6.22 -0.15
CA GLY A 8 -18.43 5.14 0.06
C GLY A 8 -17.27 5.54 0.98
N VAL A 9 -16.95 6.83 1.05
CA VAL A 9 -15.92 7.38 1.95
C VAL A 9 -16.48 7.63 3.35
N ALA A 10 -17.80 7.88 3.47
CA ALA A 10 -18.46 8.13 4.73
C ALA A 10 -18.91 6.85 5.47
N SER A 11 -19.16 5.75 4.76
CA SER A 11 -19.66 4.50 5.36
C SER A 11 -18.62 3.73 6.18
N SER A 12 -17.32 4.01 5.98
CA SER A 12 -16.22 3.45 6.79
C SER A 12 -16.13 4.04 8.20
N ILE A 13 -16.97 5.03 8.53
CA ILE A 13 -16.98 5.71 9.83
C ILE A 13 -18.28 5.33 10.58
N GLY A 14 -18.37 4.08 11.07
CA GLY A 14 -19.59 3.61 11.74
C GLY A 14 -19.53 2.31 12.54
N LYS A 15 -19.03 2.41 13.79
CA LYS A 15 -19.33 1.62 15.01
C LYS A 15 -19.20 0.08 15.01
N GLY A 16 -18.23 -0.39 15.80
CA GLY A 16 -18.27 -1.63 16.57
C GLY A 16 -17.47 -1.42 17.86
N ALA A 17 -18.08 -1.67 19.02
CA ALA A 17 -17.50 -1.44 20.34
C ALA A 17 -16.78 -2.71 20.81
N ASP A 18 -15.44 -2.69 20.79
CA ASP A 18 -14.53 -2.97 21.90
C ASP A 18 -13.09 -2.96 21.36
N ASP A 19 -12.21 -2.26 22.07
CA ASP A 19 -10.79 -1.97 21.81
C ASP A 19 -10.41 -0.97 20.68
N CYS A 20 -9.69 0.07 21.12
CA CYS A 20 -9.02 1.15 20.39
C CYS A 20 -9.89 2.28 19.82
N GLU A 21 -9.89 3.38 20.58
CA GLU A 21 -9.68 4.75 20.08
C GLU A 21 -9.15 4.79 18.63
N TYR A 22 -9.86 5.50 17.73
CA TYR A 22 -9.54 5.63 16.30
C TYR A 22 -8.02 5.76 16.06
N ASP A 23 -7.40 4.71 15.52
CA ASP A 23 -5.98 4.74 15.18
C ASP A 23 -5.76 5.77 14.07
N TYR A 24 -5.25 6.94 14.45
CA TYR A 24 -5.01 8.06 13.53
C TYR A 24 -4.11 7.66 12.35
N ARG A 25 -3.29 6.61 12.50
CA ARG A 25 -2.39 6.11 11.45
C ARG A 25 -3.19 5.52 10.31
N LEU A 26 -4.26 4.77 10.60
CA LEU A 26 -5.15 4.21 9.58
C LEU A 26 -5.83 5.33 8.80
N ALA A 27 -6.41 6.31 9.52
CA ALA A 27 -7.06 7.45 8.88
C ALA A 27 -6.09 8.28 8.00
N LEU A 28 -4.86 8.51 8.44
CA LEU A 28 -3.84 9.21 7.65
C LEU A 28 -3.44 8.42 6.41
N ARG A 29 -3.19 7.11 6.56
CA ARG A 29 -2.83 6.22 5.47
C ARG A 29 -3.93 6.19 4.41
N ASP A 30 -5.18 6.00 4.82
CA ASP A 30 -6.33 5.91 3.93
C ASP A 30 -6.59 7.25 3.20
N ALA A 31 -6.47 8.38 3.91
CA ALA A 31 -6.59 9.70 3.30
C ALA A 31 -5.50 9.95 2.24
N LEU A 32 -4.25 9.60 2.54
CA LEU A 32 -3.14 9.75 1.59
C LEU A 32 -3.23 8.79 0.41
N GLU A 33 -3.66 7.56 0.64
CA GLU A 33 -3.84 6.58 -0.43
C GLU A 33 -4.88 7.07 -1.45
N ASN A 34 -6.02 7.55 -0.96
CA ASN A 34 -7.06 8.14 -1.79
C ASN A 34 -6.59 9.43 -2.47
N ALA A 35 -5.82 10.28 -1.79
CA ALA A 35 -5.24 11.47 -2.39
C ALA A 35 -4.29 11.14 -3.54
N GLY A 36 -3.43 10.12 -3.39
CA GLY A 36 -2.54 9.65 -4.46
C GLY A 36 -3.29 9.14 -5.67
N LYS A 37 -4.31 8.29 -5.45
CA LYS A 37 -5.23 7.78 -6.48
C LYS A 37 -5.95 8.93 -7.20
N PHE A 38 -6.45 9.91 -6.47
CA PHE A 38 -7.11 11.08 -7.02
C PHE A 38 -6.15 11.93 -7.87
N LEU A 39 -4.97 12.27 -7.32
CA LEU A 39 -3.95 13.04 -8.02
C LEU A 39 -3.56 12.38 -9.34
N TYR A 40 -3.45 11.06 -9.36
CA TYR A 40 -3.18 10.31 -10.58
C TYR A 40 -4.26 10.53 -11.64
N CYS A 41 -5.51 10.18 -11.32
CA CYS A 41 -6.60 10.24 -12.29
C CYS A 41 -6.88 11.69 -12.74
N SER A 42 -6.76 12.68 -11.85
CA SER A 42 -7.02 14.09 -12.15
C SER A 42 -5.96 14.73 -13.05
N ASN A 43 -4.75 14.17 -13.10
CA ASN A 43 -3.63 14.73 -13.86
C ASN A 43 -3.28 13.94 -15.14
N LEU A 44 -4.15 13.01 -15.55
CA LEU A 44 -4.01 12.32 -16.83
C LEU A 44 -4.10 13.31 -18.01
N PRO A 45 -3.48 13.02 -19.16
CA PRO A 45 -3.39 14.00 -20.24
C PRO A 45 -4.76 14.41 -20.79
N GLN A 46 -5.08 15.69 -20.66
CA GLN A 46 -6.43 16.19 -20.90
C GLN A 46 -6.93 16.02 -22.33
N LYS A 47 -6.00 15.95 -23.30
CA LYS A 47 -6.29 15.64 -24.70
C LYS A 47 -7.08 14.34 -24.87
N TRP A 48 -6.93 13.37 -23.96
CA TRP A 48 -7.53 12.05 -24.06
C TRP A 48 -8.71 11.82 -23.11
N LYS A 49 -9.11 12.81 -22.30
CA LYS A 49 -10.11 12.64 -21.23
C LYS A 49 -11.40 11.94 -21.65
N HIS A 50 -11.85 12.16 -22.89
CA HIS A 50 -13.08 11.57 -23.44
C HIS A 50 -12.83 10.36 -24.35
N GLN A 51 -11.63 9.77 -24.29
CA GLN A 51 -11.23 8.60 -25.06
C GLN A 51 -10.91 7.45 -24.09
N PRO A 52 -11.07 6.18 -24.49
CA PRO A 52 -10.70 5.04 -23.65
C PRO A 52 -9.26 5.12 -23.11
N VAL A 53 -8.33 5.62 -23.94
CA VAL A 53 -6.92 5.83 -23.58
C VAL A 53 -6.70 6.95 -22.54
N GLY A 54 -7.68 7.79 -22.25
CA GLY A 54 -7.59 8.78 -21.17
C GLY A 54 -8.40 8.44 -19.92
N SER A 55 -8.99 7.24 -19.85
CA SER A 55 -9.59 6.72 -18.62
C SER A 55 -8.53 6.38 -17.58
N CYS A 56 -8.91 6.33 -16.29
CA CYS A 56 -7.95 6.06 -15.24
C CYS A 56 -7.31 4.66 -15.43
N PRO A 57 -5.96 4.57 -15.49
CA PRO A 57 -5.25 3.36 -15.88
C PRO A 57 -5.50 2.13 -15.03
N GLY A 58 -5.08 0.98 -15.55
CA GLY A 58 -5.20 -0.34 -14.90
C GLY A 58 -4.70 -0.36 -13.44
N SER A 59 -5.28 -1.29 -12.68
CA SER A 59 -5.24 -1.33 -11.21
C SER A 59 -3.86 -1.19 -10.59
N VAL A 60 -2.79 -1.66 -11.25
CA VAL A 60 -1.42 -1.60 -10.73
C VAL A 60 -0.94 -0.16 -10.53
N MET A 61 -0.96 0.68 -11.57
CA MET A 61 -0.44 2.05 -11.45
C MET A 61 -1.37 2.93 -10.62
N TYR A 62 -2.67 2.66 -10.67
CA TYR A 62 -3.64 3.31 -9.80
C TYR A 62 -3.35 3.06 -8.32
N GLU A 63 -3.17 1.79 -7.94
CA GLU A 63 -2.77 1.40 -6.58
C GLU A 63 -1.38 1.93 -6.21
N ALA A 64 -0.42 1.91 -7.16
CA ALA A 64 0.94 2.38 -6.91
C ALA A 64 0.99 3.86 -6.53
N GLN A 65 0.13 4.71 -7.12
CA GLN A 65 0.08 6.12 -6.72
C GLN A 65 -0.50 6.33 -5.32
N GLY A 66 -1.47 5.51 -4.93
CA GLY A 66 -1.97 5.51 -3.55
C GLY A 66 -0.89 5.07 -2.55
N LEU A 67 -0.26 3.92 -2.80
CA LEU A 67 0.80 3.36 -1.96
C LEU A 67 2.03 4.27 -1.90
N LEU A 68 2.37 4.96 -2.99
CA LEU A 68 3.44 5.97 -2.96
C LEU A 68 3.17 7.04 -1.90
N MET A 69 1.94 7.52 -1.80
CA MET A 69 1.58 8.53 -0.83
C MET A 69 1.45 7.96 0.59
N SER A 70 0.77 6.81 0.73
CA SER A 70 0.41 6.25 2.04
C SER A 70 1.50 5.43 2.71
N CYS A 71 2.40 4.80 1.95
CA CYS A 71 3.50 4.00 2.46
C CYS A 71 4.83 4.76 2.46
N HIS A 72 5.13 5.51 1.38
CA HIS A 72 6.43 6.17 1.26
C HIS A 72 6.39 7.63 1.72
N LEU A 73 5.54 8.48 1.13
CA LEU A 73 5.51 9.91 1.48
C LEU A 73 5.09 10.14 2.94
N LEU A 74 4.10 9.40 3.46
CA LEU A 74 3.68 9.47 4.87
C LEU A 74 4.83 9.33 5.86
N ARG A 75 5.89 8.59 5.47
CA ARG A 75 7.03 8.26 6.32
C ARG A 75 8.28 9.06 6.00
N ASP A 76 8.21 9.93 4.99
CA ASP A 76 9.28 10.86 4.70
C ASP A 76 9.39 11.89 5.84
N ARG A 77 10.62 12.21 6.24
CA ARG A 77 10.88 13.10 7.37
C ARG A 77 10.37 14.52 7.11
N GLU A 78 10.35 14.98 5.87
CA GLU A 78 9.77 16.27 5.50
C GLU A 78 8.26 16.23 5.67
N PHE A 79 7.60 15.13 5.28
CA PHE A 79 6.16 14.97 5.49
C PHE A 79 5.80 14.91 6.97
N ILE A 80 6.54 14.15 7.77
CA ILE A 80 6.34 14.09 9.23
C ILE A 80 6.49 15.49 9.84
N SER A 81 7.50 16.25 9.41
CA SER A 81 7.71 17.63 9.87
C SER A 81 6.52 18.54 9.53
N PHE A 82 5.92 18.36 8.36
CA PHE A 82 4.74 19.10 7.92
C PHE A 82 3.50 18.81 8.78
N ILE A 83 3.22 17.54 9.09
CA ILE A 83 2.03 17.16 9.87
C ILE A 83 2.19 17.35 11.38
N LEU A 84 3.44 17.40 11.88
CA LEU A 84 3.72 17.44 13.31
C LEU A 84 3.04 18.60 14.07
N PRO A 85 2.97 19.84 13.56
CA PRO A 85 2.22 20.91 14.21
C PRO A 85 0.73 20.58 14.38
N ALA A 86 0.11 19.96 13.37
CA ALA A 86 -1.28 19.53 13.44
C ALA A 86 -1.45 18.39 14.46
N MET A 87 -0.55 17.40 14.46
CA MET A 87 -0.58 16.31 15.45
C MET A 87 -0.43 16.84 16.89
N LYS A 88 0.50 17.77 17.14
CA LYS A 88 0.67 18.43 18.45
C LYS A 88 -0.62 19.13 18.91
N LYS A 89 -1.36 19.73 17.98
CA LYS A 89 -2.60 20.45 18.26
C LYS A 89 -3.78 19.50 18.52
N PHE A 90 -4.00 18.52 17.63
CA PHE A 90 -5.20 17.68 17.66
C PHE A 90 -5.06 16.45 18.55
N LEU A 91 -3.86 15.87 18.64
CA LEU A 91 -3.57 14.69 19.47
C LEU A 91 -2.93 15.07 20.82
N SER A 92 -2.72 16.37 21.06
CA SER A 92 -2.09 16.90 22.29
C SER A 92 -0.73 16.28 22.63
N ILE A 93 -0.01 15.72 21.65
CA ILE A 93 1.30 15.09 21.85
C ILE A 93 2.38 16.14 22.15
N ARG A 94 3.28 15.86 23.10
CA ARG A 94 4.34 16.78 23.55
C ARG A 94 5.62 16.05 23.94
N GLY A 95 6.71 16.80 24.10
CA GLY A 95 8.00 16.25 24.53
C GLY A 95 8.52 15.19 23.56
N LYS A 96 9.09 14.11 24.09
CA LYS A 96 9.63 12.99 23.28
C LYS A 96 8.59 12.31 22.38
N ALA A 97 7.31 12.32 22.76
CA ALA A 97 6.25 11.75 21.93
C ALA A 97 6.03 12.52 20.62
N ALA A 98 6.40 13.81 20.60
CA ALA A 98 6.28 14.68 19.44
C ALA A 98 7.61 14.92 18.71
N ASP A 99 8.55 13.98 18.88
CA ASP A 99 9.82 13.97 18.16
C ASP A 99 9.65 13.26 16.80
N ILE A 100 10.34 13.74 15.76
CA ILE A 100 10.17 13.23 14.39
C ILE A 100 10.51 11.74 14.32
N ASP A 101 11.60 11.32 14.98
CA ASP A 101 12.02 9.92 15.03
C ASP A 101 10.99 9.03 15.73
N ASN A 102 10.32 9.56 16.76
CA ASN A 102 9.27 8.82 17.47
C ASN A 102 8.03 8.64 16.59
N ILE A 103 7.60 9.70 15.90
CA ILE A 103 6.48 9.60 14.96
C ILE A 103 6.80 8.65 13.80
N TYR A 104 8.01 8.72 13.25
CA TYR A 104 8.47 7.78 12.23
C TYR A 104 8.42 6.34 12.72
N ALA A 105 8.91 6.06 13.94
CA ALA A 105 8.85 4.73 14.54
C ALA A 105 7.40 4.21 14.71
N HIS A 106 6.45 5.08 15.09
CA HIS A 106 5.05 4.70 15.19
C HIS A 106 4.36 4.46 13.84
N LEU A 107 4.75 5.20 12.79
CA LEU A 107 4.23 5.04 11.43
C LEU A 107 4.85 3.84 10.68
N THR A 108 5.95 3.29 11.19
CA THR A 108 6.67 2.12 10.64
C THR A 108 6.53 0.87 11.50
N GLU A 109 5.69 0.92 12.53
CA GLU A 109 5.47 -0.22 13.43
C GLU A 109 4.84 -1.39 12.66
N VAL A 110 5.51 -2.54 12.70
CA VAL A 110 5.00 -3.81 12.22
C VAL A 110 4.29 -4.53 13.37
N ARG A 111 2.99 -4.74 13.22
CA ARG A 111 2.19 -5.49 14.19
C ARG A 111 1.17 -6.36 13.46
N PRO A 112 1.22 -7.70 13.65
CA PRO A 112 0.33 -8.62 12.95
C PRO A 112 -1.13 -8.25 13.16
N ASN A 113 -1.86 -8.19 12.05
CA ASN A 113 -3.29 -7.94 12.05
C ASN A 113 -3.99 -8.91 11.10
N MET A 114 -5.05 -9.55 11.59
CA MET A 114 -5.84 -10.51 10.80
C MET A 114 -6.81 -9.84 9.82
N LEU A 115 -6.98 -8.52 9.91
CA LEU A 115 -7.76 -7.73 8.96
C LEU A 115 -6.82 -7.05 7.98
N LEU A 116 -6.98 -7.33 6.68
CA LEU A 116 -6.19 -6.73 5.60
C LEU A 116 -6.22 -5.19 5.68
N GLU A 117 -7.38 -4.59 5.93
CA GLU A 117 -7.54 -3.13 6.02
C GLU A 117 -6.68 -2.52 7.15
N LYS A 118 -6.39 -3.27 8.22
CA LYS A 118 -5.62 -2.78 9.38
C LYS A 118 -4.17 -3.27 9.39
N SER A 119 -3.76 -3.96 8.32
CA SER A 119 -2.44 -4.56 8.25
C SER A 119 -1.33 -3.52 8.04
N ASP A 120 -0.19 -3.75 8.68
CA ASP A 120 1.08 -3.12 8.30
C ASP A 120 1.60 -3.73 6.99
N GLU A 121 2.69 -3.18 6.44
CA GLU A 121 3.23 -3.59 5.14
C GLU A 121 3.63 -5.07 5.06
N VAL A 122 4.21 -5.60 6.14
CA VAL A 122 4.67 -7.00 6.16
C VAL A 122 3.44 -7.91 6.27
N SER A 123 2.52 -7.59 7.17
CA SER A 123 1.28 -8.33 7.34
C SER A 123 0.40 -8.29 6.08
N SER A 124 0.40 -7.17 5.35
CA SER A 124 -0.35 -7.01 4.10
C SER A 124 0.10 -7.99 3.03
N LEU A 125 1.41 -8.29 2.94
CA LEU A 125 1.95 -9.24 1.98
C LEU A 125 1.45 -10.66 2.25
N ALA A 126 1.39 -11.06 3.53
CA ALA A 126 0.83 -12.35 3.92
C ALA A 126 -0.65 -12.47 3.52
N HIS A 127 -1.44 -11.41 3.77
CA HIS A 127 -2.84 -11.34 3.32
C HIS A 127 -3.00 -11.46 1.81
N ILE A 128 -2.13 -10.78 1.04
CA ILE A 128 -2.16 -10.84 -0.42
C ILE A 128 -1.76 -12.22 -0.92
N MET A 129 -0.73 -12.85 -0.34
CA MET A 129 -0.28 -14.19 -0.70
C MET A 129 -1.36 -15.24 -0.41
N LEU A 130 -2.06 -15.15 0.73
CA LEU A 130 -3.18 -16.03 1.03
C LEU A 130 -4.27 -15.93 -0.03
N ARG A 131 -4.74 -14.72 -0.35
CA ARG A 131 -5.78 -14.51 -1.36
C ARG A 131 -5.33 -14.98 -2.74
N TYR A 132 -4.08 -14.71 -3.12
CA TYR A 132 -3.53 -15.20 -4.39
C TYR A 132 -3.58 -16.74 -4.48
N ALA A 133 -3.17 -17.44 -3.42
CA ALA A 133 -3.18 -18.90 -3.38
C ALA A 133 -4.61 -19.45 -3.52
N LEU A 134 -5.55 -18.91 -2.72
CA LEU A 134 -6.95 -19.32 -2.76
C LEU A 134 -7.62 -19.01 -4.10
N GLU A 135 -7.40 -17.82 -4.66
CA GLU A 135 -7.94 -17.46 -5.97
C GLU A 135 -7.45 -18.40 -7.07
N LYS A 136 -6.17 -18.78 -7.03
CA LYS A 136 -5.59 -19.73 -7.99
C LYS A 136 -6.25 -21.09 -7.91
N GLU A 137 -6.47 -21.61 -6.70
CA GLU A 137 -7.14 -22.91 -6.50
C GLU A 137 -8.61 -22.87 -6.93
N ILE A 138 -9.34 -21.78 -6.62
CA ILE A 138 -10.73 -21.59 -7.07
C ILE A 138 -10.79 -21.57 -8.61
N ILE A 139 -9.91 -20.81 -9.27
CA ILE A 139 -9.91 -20.67 -10.73
C ILE A 139 -9.56 -21.99 -11.43
N ASN A 140 -8.69 -22.80 -10.82
CA ASN A 140 -8.31 -24.10 -11.35
C ASN A 140 -9.32 -25.22 -11.04
N ASP A 141 -10.41 -24.92 -10.33
CA ASP A 141 -11.38 -25.90 -9.83
C ASP A 141 -10.78 -26.92 -8.84
N ASP A 142 -9.66 -26.54 -8.20
CA ASP A 142 -8.95 -27.33 -7.18
C ASP A 142 -9.54 -27.10 -5.78
N LEU A 143 -10.21 -25.96 -5.55
CA LEU A 143 -10.88 -25.61 -4.29
C LEU A 143 -12.36 -25.29 -4.55
N LYS A 144 -13.28 -26.01 -3.89
CA LYS A 144 -14.70 -25.70 -3.97
C LYS A 144 -15.04 -24.51 -3.08
N VAL A 145 -15.98 -23.68 -3.52
CA VAL A 145 -16.44 -22.51 -2.74
C VAL A 145 -16.95 -22.89 -1.34
N SER A 146 -17.55 -24.07 -1.18
CA SER A 146 -18.00 -24.57 0.13
C SER A 146 -16.87 -24.88 1.11
N GLU A 147 -15.64 -25.08 0.61
CA GLU A 147 -14.44 -25.41 1.39
C GLU A 147 -13.59 -24.15 1.68
N LEU A 148 -13.95 -23.01 1.08
CA LEU A 148 -13.24 -21.73 1.23
C LEU A 148 -13.10 -21.27 2.69
N PRO A 149 -14.11 -21.39 3.58
CA PRO A 149 -13.95 -21.00 4.98
C PRO A 149 -12.83 -21.77 5.69
N ASP A 150 -12.75 -23.08 5.45
CA ASP A 150 -11.73 -23.95 6.05
C ASP A 150 -10.34 -23.67 5.46
N ALA A 151 -10.25 -23.51 4.13
CA ALA A 151 -8.99 -23.17 3.46
C ALA A 151 -8.45 -21.80 3.92
N TRP A 152 -9.34 -20.83 4.10
CA TRP A 152 -9.01 -19.53 4.68
C TRP A 152 -8.47 -19.67 6.11
N ALA A 153 -9.17 -20.40 6.98
CA ALA A 153 -8.75 -20.61 8.36
C ALA A 153 -7.37 -21.28 8.44
N GLN A 154 -7.09 -22.27 7.60
CA GLN A 154 -5.78 -22.92 7.50
C GLN A 154 -4.69 -21.92 7.07
N GLY A 155 -4.97 -21.10 6.06
CA GLY A 155 -4.04 -20.07 5.60
C GLY A 155 -3.78 -18.99 6.65
N MET A 156 -4.81 -18.53 7.36
CA MET A 156 -4.65 -17.59 8.47
C MET A 156 -3.81 -18.19 9.59
N LYS A 157 -4.06 -19.46 9.95
CA LYS A 157 -3.23 -20.18 10.93
C LYS A 157 -1.78 -20.30 10.47
N TYR A 158 -1.55 -20.53 9.19
CA TYR A 158 -0.21 -20.62 8.61
C TYR A 158 0.57 -19.30 8.67
N TYR A 159 -0.04 -18.18 8.25
CA TYR A 159 0.65 -16.88 8.21
C TYR A 159 0.70 -16.17 9.56
N PHE A 160 -0.37 -16.24 10.35
CA PHE A 160 -0.57 -15.41 11.55
C PHE A 160 -0.65 -16.22 12.86
N ASP A 161 -0.46 -17.54 12.81
CA ASP A 161 -0.63 -18.48 13.94
C ASP A 161 -2.00 -18.35 14.64
N SER A 162 -2.99 -17.77 13.97
CA SER A 162 -4.30 -17.40 14.51
C SER A 162 -5.40 -17.58 13.46
N VAL A 163 -6.63 -17.74 13.92
CA VAL A 163 -7.82 -17.84 13.07
C VAL A 163 -8.84 -16.80 13.52
N PRO A 164 -9.49 -16.07 12.60
CA PRO A 164 -10.58 -15.15 12.93
C PRO A 164 -11.72 -15.84 13.69
N SER A 165 -12.40 -15.10 14.56
CA SER A 165 -13.47 -15.63 15.42
C SER A 165 -14.77 -15.95 14.67
N ASP A 166 -14.99 -15.31 13.52
CA ASP A 166 -16.16 -15.50 12.67
C ASP A 166 -15.82 -15.23 11.20
N ASP A 167 -16.80 -15.51 10.32
CA ASP A 167 -16.64 -15.34 8.87
C ASP A 167 -16.52 -13.86 8.45
N LYS A 168 -17.08 -12.94 9.24
CA LYS A 168 -17.07 -11.50 8.98
C LYS A 168 -15.65 -10.94 9.09
N GLU A 169 -14.90 -11.36 10.11
CA GLU A 169 -13.47 -11.05 10.25
C GLU A 169 -12.59 -12.08 9.49
N GLY A 170 -13.20 -13.16 9.03
CA GLY A 170 -12.62 -14.23 8.22
C GLY A 170 -12.59 -13.93 6.73
N PHE A 171 -13.02 -14.91 5.94
CA PHE A 171 -12.96 -14.83 4.48
C PHE A 171 -13.92 -13.79 3.88
N MET A 172 -14.87 -13.25 4.66
CA MET A 172 -15.77 -12.16 4.24
C MET A 172 -15.30 -10.77 4.67
N GLN A 173 -14.06 -10.63 5.13
CA GLN A 173 -13.52 -9.33 5.59
C GLN A 173 -13.38 -8.27 4.49
N ASP A 174 -13.50 -8.65 3.22
CA ASP A 174 -13.52 -7.75 2.07
C ASP A 174 -14.59 -8.15 1.05
N ASP A 175 -14.88 -7.25 0.12
CA ASP A 175 -15.99 -7.37 -0.83
C ASP A 175 -15.55 -7.85 -2.22
N TYR A 176 -14.26 -8.20 -2.41
CA TYR A 176 -13.71 -8.48 -3.74
C TYR A 176 -14.38 -9.70 -4.38
N TRP A 177 -14.40 -10.84 -3.70
CA TRP A 177 -14.94 -12.08 -4.26
C TRP A 177 -16.45 -12.02 -4.46
N VAL A 178 -17.21 -11.41 -3.54
CA VAL A 178 -18.66 -11.21 -3.69
C VAL A 178 -19.00 -10.26 -4.83
N SER A 179 -18.09 -9.34 -5.16
CA SER A 179 -18.21 -8.43 -6.30
C SER A 179 -17.67 -9.03 -7.61
N GLY A 180 -17.22 -10.28 -7.62
CA GLY A 180 -16.64 -10.94 -8.79
C GLY A 180 -15.26 -10.42 -9.19
N ILE A 181 -14.56 -9.76 -8.28
CA ILE A 181 -13.23 -9.18 -8.50
C ILE A 181 -12.17 -10.22 -8.08
N PHE A 182 -11.52 -10.82 -9.07
CA PHE A 182 -10.41 -11.76 -8.90
C PHE A 182 -9.11 -11.17 -9.46
N GLY A 183 -7.97 -11.49 -8.85
CA GLY A 183 -6.65 -11.03 -9.27
C GLY A 183 -6.32 -9.58 -8.88
N TYR A 184 -7.26 -8.84 -8.29
CA TYR A 184 -7.06 -7.45 -7.90
C TYR A 184 -6.12 -7.29 -6.71
N VAL A 185 -6.40 -8.00 -5.61
CA VAL A 185 -5.57 -7.94 -4.39
C VAL A 185 -4.14 -8.43 -4.67
N PRO A 186 -3.93 -9.54 -5.41
CA PRO A 186 -2.59 -9.94 -5.88
C PRO A 186 -1.83 -8.85 -6.64
N CYS A 187 -2.50 -8.03 -7.46
CA CYS A 187 -1.86 -6.94 -8.20
C CYS A 187 -1.24 -5.87 -7.28
N ARG A 188 -1.67 -5.76 -6.02
CA ARG A 188 -1.12 -4.78 -5.07
C ARG A 188 0.36 -5.03 -4.74
N VAL A 189 0.87 -6.27 -4.88
CA VAL A 189 2.31 -6.54 -4.74
C VAL A 189 3.10 -5.80 -5.82
N VAL A 190 2.66 -5.91 -7.08
CA VAL A 190 3.30 -5.22 -8.21
C VAL A 190 3.16 -3.70 -8.04
N ALA A 191 2.01 -3.23 -7.56
CA ALA A 191 1.80 -1.83 -7.25
C ALA A 191 2.73 -1.30 -6.15
N SER A 192 2.96 -2.10 -5.11
CA SER A 192 3.87 -1.76 -4.01
C SER A 192 5.31 -1.64 -4.52
N ILE A 193 5.77 -2.59 -5.33
CA ILE A 193 7.08 -2.54 -5.97
C ILE A 193 7.22 -1.28 -6.84
N ALA A 194 6.22 -0.98 -7.66
CA ALA A 194 6.22 0.21 -8.50
C ALA A 194 6.24 1.50 -7.67
N ALA A 195 5.46 1.57 -6.58
CA ALA A 195 5.44 2.71 -5.67
C ALA A 195 6.83 2.98 -5.08
N SER A 196 7.52 1.94 -4.60
CA SER A 196 8.87 2.08 -4.03
C SER A 196 9.90 2.48 -5.08
N GLN A 197 9.83 1.92 -6.29
CA GLN A 197 10.72 2.31 -7.39
C GLN A 197 10.54 3.78 -7.78
N ILE A 198 9.29 4.24 -7.89
CA ILE A 198 8.97 5.63 -8.21
C ILE A 198 9.46 6.56 -7.10
N PHE A 199 9.23 6.20 -5.83
CA PHE A 199 9.66 7.01 -4.71
C PHE A 199 11.19 7.07 -4.59
N SER A 200 11.88 5.95 -4.80
CA SER A 200 13.34 5.91 -4.89
C SER A 200 13.87 6.81 -6.01
N ALA A 201 13.22 6.81 -7.19
CA ALA A 201 13.58 7.73 -8.28
C ALA A 201 13.36 9.21 -7.93
N ILE A 202 12.33 9.53 -7.13
CA ILE A 202 12.10 10.87 -6.57
C ILE A 202 13.24 11.27 -5.65
N LYS A 203 13.63 10.40 -4.71
CA LYS A 203 14.70 10.67 -3.73
C LYS A 203 16.08 10.78 -4.37
N ASN A 204 16.33 10.05 -5.46
CA ASN A 204 17.60 10.05 -6.21
C ASN A 204 17.64 11.07 -7.37
N SER A 205 16.62 11.92 -7.49
CA SER A 205 16.58 12.98 -8.49
C SER A 205 17.70 14.00 -8.26
N LYS A 206 18.23 14.59 -9.35
CA LYS A 206 19.24 15.67 -9.29
C LYS A 206 18.74 16.94 -8.60
N VAL A 207 17.42 17.11 -8.54
CA VAL A 207 16.73 18.19 -7.84
C VAL A 207 16.05 17.58 -6.63
N ASP A 208 16.14 18.25 -5.48
CA ASP A 208 15.41 17.83 -4.28
C ASP A 208 13.91 18.09 -4.44
N VAL A 209 13.22 17.03 -4.89
CA VAL A 209 11.78 17.02 -5.16
C VAL A 209 10.95 17.18 -3.89
N CYS A 210 11.47 16.76 -2.73
CA CYS A 210 10.76 16.73 -1.45
C CYS A 210 11.04 17.96 -0.58
N SER A 211 12.01 18.82 -0.93
CA SER A 211 12.41 20.00 -0.15
C SER A 211 11.27 20.93 0.29
N GLY A 212 10.20 21.05 -0.50
CA GLY A 212 9.03 21.88 -0.18
C GLY A 212 8.04 21.23 0.80
N VAL A 213 8.08 19.90 0.95
CA VAL A 213 7.04 19.11 1.63
C VAL A 213 6.91 19.51 3.09
N GLY A 214 8.03 19.76 3.81
CA GLY A 214 8.02 20.18 5.21
C GLY A 214 7.27 21.49 5.47
N ASN A 215 7.13 22.33 4.44
CA ASN A 215 6.37 23.59 4.49
C ASN A 215 4.97 23.48 3.88
N GLY A 216 4.53 22.27 3.53
CA GLY A 216 3.24 22.01 2.87
C GLY A 216 3.23 22.31 1.36
N ASP A 217 4.40 22.52 0.74
CA ASP A 217 4.51 22.67 -0.72
C ASP A 217 4.78 21.31 -1.39
N PHE A 218 3.71 20.73 -1.94
CA PHE A 218 3.76 19.46 -2.67
C PHE A 218 3.97 19.63 -4.17
N SER A 219 4.16 20.87 -4.67
CA SER A 219 4.27 21.15 -6.10
C SER A 219 5.47 20.46 -6.75
N GLY A 220 6.58 20.28 -6.02
CA GLY A 220 7.74 19.52 -6.46
C GLY A 220 7.39 18.06 -6.75
N VAL A 221 6.82 17.36 -5.77
CA VAL A 221 6.39 15.95 -5.89
C VAL A 221 5.37 15.78 -7.01
N VAL A 222 4.30 16.59 -7.01
CA VAL A 222 3.23 16.52 -8.01
C VAL A 222 3.76 16.86 -9.41
N GLY A 223 4.65 17.85 -9.52
CA GLY A 223 5.28 18.25 -10.78
C GLY A 223 6.19 17.17 -11.35
N TRP A 224 6.95 16.50 -10.49
CA TRP A 224 7.79 15.36 -10.89
C TRP A 224 6.92 14.20 -11.38
N LEU A 225 5.89 13.80 -10.62
CA LEU A 225 4.97 12.72 -11.00
C LEU A 225 4.23 13.05 -12.30
N ASN A 226 3.80 14.29 -12.49
CA ASN A 226 3.21 14.77 -13.75
C ASN A 226 4.13 14.53 -14.95
N LYS A 227 5.39 14.94 -14.83
CA LYS A 227 6.37 14.87 -15.92
C LYS A 227 6.85 13.45 -16.21
N HIS A 228 7.00 12.63 -15.18
CA HIS A 228 7.66 11.32 -15.30
C HIS A 228 6.69 10.14 -15.33
N VAL A 229 5.49 10.29 -14.75
CA VAL A 229 4.51 9.21 -14.63
C VAL A 229 3.23 9.57 -15.39
N TYR A 230 2.50 10.61 -14.98
CA TYR A 230 1.13 10.86 -15.42
C TYR A 230 1.06 11.21 -16.91
N SER A 231 1.99 12.03 -17.40
CA SER A 231 2.06 12.43 -18.82
C SER A 231 2.49 11.30 -19.77
N ARG A 232 3.15 10.26 -19.24
CA ARG A 232 3.70 9.13 -20.04
C ARG A 232 2.72 7.99 -20.25
N TRP A 233 1.51 8.10 -19.72
CA TRP A 233 0.47 7.08 -19.81
C TRP A 233 0.19 6.58 -21.25
N LYS A 234 0.46 7.40 -22.27
CA LYS A 234 0.18 7.10 -23.68
C LYS A 234 0.98 5.92 -24.28
N ILE A 235 2.00 5.37 -23.61
CA ILE A 235 3.00 4.48 -24.28
C ILE A 235 3.16 3.08 -23.66
N GLN A 236 2.76 2.80 -22.42
CA GLN A 236 3.32 1.65 -21.69
C GLN A 236 2.32 0.68 -21.06
N GLN A 237 1.16 0.41 -21.69
CA GLN A 237 0.36 -0.77 -21.30
C GLN A 237 1.12 -2.10 -21.51
N TYR A 238 2.17 -2.13 -22.35
CA TYR A 238 2.92 -3.35 -22.69
C TYR A 238 4.46 -3.21 -22.64
N HIS A 239 5.02 -2.02 -22.39
CA HIS A 239 6.47 -1.76 -22.56
C HIS A 239 7.18 -1.25 -21.30
N PHE A 240 6.48 -1.15 -20.16
CA PHE A 240 7.15 -0.75 -18.92
C PHE A 240 8.34 -1.66 -18.60
N ALA A 241 8.31 -2.95 -18.96
CA ALA A 241 9.40 -3.90 -18.73
C ALA A 241 10.68 -3.72 -19.57
N LYS A 242 10.79 -2.70 -20.46
CA LYS A 242 11.90 -2.65 -21.44
C LYS A 242 12.70 -1.35 -21.59
N GLU A 243 12.30 -0.24 -20.98
CA GLU A 243 13.08 1.01 -21.10
C GLU A 243 13.46 1.57 -19.74
N ASP A 244 14.78 1.56 -19.48
CA ASP A 244 15.61 2.29 -18.51
C ASP A 244 15.26 2.25 -17.01
N TYR A 245 14.07 1.78 -16.60
CA TYR A 245 13.68 1.71 -15.18
C TYR A 245 13.72 0.29 -14.59
N TRP A 246 13.91 -0.75 -15.41
CA TRP A 246 13.87 -2.16 -14.98
C TRP A 246 15.18 -2.93 -15.08
N GLU A 247 16.18 -2.46 -15.84
CA GLU A 247 17.44 -3.23 -15.98
C GLU A 247 18.29 -3.25 -14.69
N GLU A 248 18.03 -2.36 -13.73
CA GLU A 248 18.67 -2.37 -12.39
C GLU A 248 17.70 -2.81 -11.27
N SER A 249 16.72 -3.68 -11.56
CA SER A 249 15.68 -4.10 -10.61
C SER A 249 16.21 -4.77 -9.33
N ARG A 250 16.65 -3.96 -8.37
CA ARG A 250 16.71 -4.29 -6.95
C ARG A 250 15.33 -4.01 -6.35
N CYS A 251 14.80 -4.95 -5.57
CA CYS A 251 13.47 -4.82 -4.96
C CYS A 251 13.51 -3.76 -3.84
N GLY A 252 13.43 -2.48 -4.21
CA GLY A 252 13.47 -1.35 -3.27
C GLY A 252 12.39 -1.42 -2.20
N PHE A 253 11.21 -1.97 -2.54
CA PHE A 253 10.13 -2.24 -1.59
C PHE A 253 10.60 -3.08 -0.39
N ILE A 254 11.38 -4.13 -0.64
CA ILE A 254 11.85 -5.04 0.42
C ILE A 254 13.05 -4.45 1.17
N GLN A 255 13.89 -3.65 0.51
CA GLN A 255 14.99 -2.91 1.15
C GLN A 255 14.50 -1.82 2.12
N GLU A 256 13.29 -1.32 1.92
CA GLU A 256 12.67 -0.31 2.78
C GLU A 256 11.85 -0.91 3.93
N LEU A 257 11.61 -2.23 3.94
CA LEU A 257 10.95 -2.89 5.06
C LEU A 257 11.82 -2.83 6.31
N PRO A 258 11.26 -2.60 7.51
CA PRO A 258 12.01 -2.57 8.76
C PRO A 258 12.57 -3.96 9.10
N HIS A 259 13.77 -4.30 8.58
CA HIS A 259 14.39 -5.63 8.66
C HIS A 259 14.46 -6.23 10.07
N ARG A 260 14.57 -5.40 11.11
CA ARG A 260 14.57 -5.85 12.52
C ARG A 260 13.20 -6.30 13.02
N GLN A 261 12.11 -5.74 12.48
CA GLN A 261 10.74 -6.01 12.95
C GLN A 261 10.08 -7.18 12.20
N VAL A 262 10.47 -7.45 10.94
CA VAL A 262 9.92 -8.54 10.10
C VAL A 262 10.05 -9.91 10.79
N SER A 263 11.17 -10.18 11.47
CA SER A 263 11.48 -11.51 12.03
C SER A 263 10.74 -11.89 13.32
N GLN A 264 10.05 -10.94 13.96
CA GLN A 264 9.44 -11.13 15.28
C GLN A 264 7.91 -11.32 15.24
N HIS A 265 7.28 -11.12 14.08
CA HIS A 265 5.85 -10.82 14.04
C HIS A 265 5.03 -11.71 13.10
N VAL A 266 5.58 -12.23 11.99
CA VAL A 266 4.87 -13.19 11.12
C VAL A 266 5.26 -14.62 11.49
N GLY A 267 4.29 -15.52 11.65
CA GLY A 267 4.50 -16.86 12.22
C GLY A 267 5.17 -17.87 11.28
N CYS A 268 5.36 -17.52 10.01
CA CYS A 268 5.89 -18.41 8.97
C CYS A 268 7.37 -18.12 8.67
N PRO A 269 8.29 -19.02 9.03
CA PRO A 269 9.73 -18.88 8.74
C PRO A 269 10.03 -18.80 7.24
N GLU A 270 9.35 -19.57 6.40
CA GLU A 270 9.55 -19.59 4.94
C GLU A 270 9.13 -18.28 4.27
N PHE A 271 8.08 -17.64 4.78
CA PHE A 271 7.65 -16.31 4.33
C PHE A 271 8.68 -15.24 4.72
N ILE A 272 9.17 -15.28 5.97
CA ILE A 272 10.21 -14.37 6.44
C ILE A 272 11.51 -14.59 5.65
N ASP A 273 11.90 -15.83 5.40
CA ASP A 273 13.09 -16.16 4.64
C ASP A 273 12.93 -15.82 3.15
N GLY A 274 11.72 -15.93 2.59
CA GLY A 274 11.38 -15.42 1.27
C GLY A 274 11.58 -13.89 1.17
N ILE A 275 11.08 -13.12 2.14
CA ILE A 275 11.33 -11.67 2.22
C ILE A 275 12.83 -11.39 2.32
N ARG A 276 13.57 -12.12 3.17
CA ARG A 276 15.03 -11.95 3.33
C ARG A 276 15.82 -12.31 2.08
N LEU A 277 15.45 -13.36 1.37
CA LEU A 277 16.13 -13.80 0.14
C LEU A 277 15.97 -12.75 -0.97
N ILE A 278 14.78 -12.15 -1.10
CA ILE A 278 14.56 -11.08 -2.08
C ILE A 278 15.28 -9.78 -1.64
N SER A 279 15.43 -9.54 -0.33
CA SER A 279 16.21 -8.44 0.22
C SER A 279 17.72 -8.55 -0.07
N ASN A 280 18.28 -9.74 0.13
CA ASN A 280 19.73 -9.99 0.04
C ASN A 280 20.22 -10.11 -1.41
N TYR A 281 19.32 -10.31 -2.37
CA TYR A 281 19.65 -10.27 -3.80
C TYR A 281 20.16 -8.90 -4.28
N GLY A 282 20.11 -7.86 -3.43
CA GLY A 282 20.64 -6.52 -3.72
C GLY A 282 22.06 -6.22 -3.25
N GLU A 283 22.69 -7.07 -2.43
CA GLU A 283 24.03 -6.83 -1.85
C GLU A 283 25.20 -7.51 -2.59
N SER A 284 24.91 -8.41 -3.52
CA SER A 284 25.92 -9.24 -4.22
C SER A 284 26.11 -8.90 -5.71
N GLY A 285 25.94 -7.62 -6.09
CA GLY A 285 26.14 -7.12 -7.46
C GLY A 285 26.87 -5.80 -7.50
#